data_AF-A0A970DM04-F1
#
_entry.id   AF-A0A970DM04-F1
#
_cell.length_a   1.000
_cell.length_b   1.000
_cell.length_c   1.000
_cell.angle_alpha   90.00
_cell.angle_beta   90.00
_cell.angle_gamma   90.00
#
_symmetry.space_group_name_H-M   'P 1'
#
loop_
_entity.id
_entity.type
_entity.pdbx_description
1 polymer ?
#
loop_
_entity_poly.entity_id
_entity_poly.type
_entity_poly.pdbx_seq_one_letter_code
_entity_poly.pdbx_strand_id
1 'polypeptide(L)'
;MDPITKRLLIRNIVIQSIIYIIIGILITIGVLFFSRSFDIIAWVNGLFLAGSLLIAFSWMIVISNANLFTPLIYGVKSFFTYLIGRKMEKDLVEYTASRKTYGKEFILVPLIVGVLYIAVAVMIWTIYSS
;
A
#
# COMPACT_ATOMS: atom_id res chain seq x y z
N MET A 1 6.28 26.37 6.49
CA MET A 1 5.03 25.60 6.66
C MET A 1 4.33 26.16 7.88
N ASP A 2 3.06 26.53 7.75
CA ASP A 2 2.26 27.04 8.87
C ASP A 2 2.17 25.98 10.00
N PRO A 3 2.25 26.38 11.28
CA PRO A 3 2.11 25.47 12.42
C PRO A 3 0.84 24.60 12.38
N ILE A 4 -0.28 25.10 11.85
CA ILE A 4 -1.55 24.38 11.71
C ILE A 4 -1.41 23.25 10.68
N THR A 5 -0.85 23.54 9.51
CA THR A 5 -0.64 22.54 8.45
C THR A 5 0.33 21.45 8.91
N LYS A 6 1.39 21.82 9.64
CA LYS A 6 2.35 20.86 10.22
C LYS A 6 1.65 19.90 11.18
N ARG A 7 0.77 20.41 12.05
CA ARG A 7 0.00 19.59 13.01
C ARG A 7 -0.94 18.61 12.30
N LEU A 8 -1.63 19.05 11.26
CA LEU A 8 -2.52 18.19 10.47
C LEU A 8 -1.76 17.07 9.75
N LEU A 9 -0.59 17.38 9.19
CA LEU A 9 0.25 16.39 8.52
C LEU A 9 0.76 15.32 9.49
N ILE A 10 1.28 15.73 10.66
CA ILE A 10 1.73 14.79 11.70
C ILE A 10 0.58 13.89 12.15
N ARG A 11 -0.61 14.46 12.41
CA ARG A 11 -1.80 13.68 12.79
C ARG A 11 -2.14 12.63 11.73
N ASN A 12 -2.11 13.00 10.45
CA ASN A 12 -2.40 12.07 9.36
C ASN A 12 -1.35 10.96 9.28
N ILE A 13 -0.06 11.27 9.42
CA ILE A 13 1.02 10.27 9.47
C ILE A 13 0.79 9.30 10.62
N VAL A 14 0.48 9.79 11.82
CA VAL A 14 0.27 8.94 13.00
C VAL A 14 -0.93 8.02 12.80
N ILE A 15 -2.07 8.55 12.36
CA ILE A 15 -3.27 7.76 12.09
C ILE A 15 -2.99 6.69 11.02
N GLN A 16 -2.35 7.06 9.91
CA GLN A 16 -2.00 6.11 8.86
C GLN A 16 -1.04 5.02 9.38
N SER A 17 -0.06 5.40 10.20
CA SER A 17 0.90 4.44 10.78
C SER A 17 0.18 3.40 11.62
N ILE A 18 -0.76 3.84 12.48
CA ILE A 18 -1.58 2.94 13.30
C ILE A 18 -2.40 2.00 12.41
N ILE A 19 -3.04 2.52 11.36
CA ILE A 19 -3.84 1.72 10.42
C ILE A 19 -2.97 0.64 9.77
N TYR A 20 -1.79 0.99 9.24
CA TYR A 20 -0.93 0.02 8.56
C TYR A 20 -0.30 -0.99 9.52
N ILE A 21 -0.02 -0.62 10.77
CA ILE A 21 0.37 -1.56 11.82
C ILE A 21 -0.76 -2.56 12.08
N ILE A 22 -2.00 -2.09 12.27
CA ILE A 22 -3.14 -2.99 12.48
C ILE A 22 -3.31 -3.93 11.28
N ILE A 23 -3.22 -3.42 10.05
CA ILE A 23 -3.29 -4.24 8.83
C ILE A 23 -2.17 -5.30 8.83
N GLY A 24 -0.94 -4.94 9.17
CA GLY A 24 0.18 -5.88 9.24
C GLY A 24 -0.01 -6.97 10.30
N ILE A 25 -0.54 -6.61 11.47
CA ILE A 25 -0.92 -7.58 12.53
C ILE A 25 -1.98 -8.54 12.00
N LEU A 26 -3.05 -8.02 11.38
CA LEU A 26 -4.13 -8.86 10.86
C LEU A 26 -3.65 -9.82 9.77
N ILE A 27 -2.77 -9.37 8.87
CA ILE A 27 -2.15 -10.24 7.86
C ILE A 27 -1.32 -11.33 8.53
N THR A 28 -0.48 -10.96 9.50
CA THR A 28 0.37 -11.92 10.24
C THR A 28 -0.49 -12.98 10.93
N ILE A 29 -1.53 -12.55 11.65
CA ILE A 29 -2.49 -13.46 12.29
C ILE A 29 -3.18 -14.34 11.25
N GLY A 30 -3.61 -13.77 10.13
CA GLY A 30 -4.20 -14.52 9.02
C GLY A 30 -3.29 -15.65 8.52
N VAL A 31 -1.98 -15.41 8.42
CA VAL A 31 -0.98 -16.43 8.04
C VAL A 31 -0.84 -17.52 9.10
N LEU A 32 -0.84 -17.17 10.39
CA LEU A 32 -0.77 -18.15 11.48
C LEU A 32 -1.98 -19.10 11.43
N PHE A 33 -3.19 -18.55 11.27
CA PHE A 33 -4.40 -19.37 11.14
C PHE A 33 -4.44 -20.18 9.85
N PHE A 34 -3.98 -19.60 8.73
CA PHE A 34 -3.93 -20.29 7.44
C PHE A 34 -2.96 -21.47 7.46
N SER A 35 -1.79 -21.29 8.06
CA SER A 35 -0.78 -22.34 8.21
C SER A 35 -1.10 -23.35 9.33
N ARG A 36 -2.07 -23.05 10.20
CA ARG A 36 -2.40 -23.81 11.42
C ARG A 36 -1.17 -24.02 12.33
N SER A 37 -0.22 -23.10 12.28
CA SER A 37 1.01 -23.14 13.06
C SER A 37 1.23 -21.81 13.78
N PHE A 38 1.68 -21.90 15.02
CA PHE A 38 2.06 -20.77 15.86
C PHE A 38 3.53 -20.83 16.25
N ASP A 39 4.32 -21.63 15.53
CA ASP A 39 5.75 -21.74 15.69
C ASP A 39 6.47 -20.49 15.18
N ILE A 40 7.73 -20.34 15.57
CA ILE A 40 8.55 -19.17 15.24
C ILE A 40 8.64 -18.96 13.72
N ILE A 41 8.68 -20.05 12.94
CA ILE A 41 8.74 -19.99 11.48
C ILE A 41 7.45 -19.40 10.90
N ALA A 42 6.27 -19.81 11.39
CA ALA A 42 5.01 -19.23 10.94
C ALA A 42 4.90 -17.73 11.29
N TRP A 43 5.42 -17.30 12.44
CA TRP A 43 5.52 -15.88 12.80
C TRP A 43 6.43 -15.10 11.84
N VAL A 44 7.62 -15.63 11.54
CA VAL A 44 8.55 -15.01 10.57
C VAL A 44 7.89 -14.88 9.20
N ASN A 45 7.23 -15.94 8.71
CA ASN A 45 6.53 -15.92 7.42
C ASN A 45 5.38 -14.91 7.40
N GLY A 46 4.60 -14.83 8.48
CA GLY A 46 3.49 -13.89 8.61
C GLY A 46 3.96 -12.43 8.58
N LEU A 47 4.99 -12.11 9.37
CA LEU A 47 5.59 -10.78 9.42
C LEU A 47 6.24 -10.40 8.09
N PHE A 48 6.95 -11.34 7.45
CA PHE A 48 7.58 -11.12 6.15
C PHE A 48 6.54 -10.86 5.06
N LEU A 49 5.45 -11.63 5.02
CA LEU A 49 4.34 -11.42 4.09
C LEU A 49 3.67 -10.06 4.33
N ALA A 50 3.34 -9.74 5.57
CA ALA A 50 2.73 -8.47 5.95
C ALA A 50 3.60 -7.28 5.50
N GLY A 51 4.90 -7.33 5.79
CA GLY A 51 5.84 -6.30 5.38
C GLY A 51 5.95 -6.17 3.85
N SER A 52 6.06 -7.30 3.15
CA SER A 52 6.15 -7.33 1.69
C SER A 52 4.91 -6.74 1.01
N LEU A 53 3.71 -7.06 1.50
CA LEU A 53 2.46 -6.52 0.98
C LEU A 53 2.33 -5.01 1.21
N LEU A 54 2.75 -4.51 2.37
CA LEU A 54 2.75 -3.07 2.66
C LEU A 54 3.73 -2.30 1.78
N ILE A 55 4.92 -2.85 1.54
CA ILE A 55 5.91 -2.28 0.61
C ILE A 55 5.38 -2.29 -0.81
N ALA A 56 4.80 -3.42 -1.26
CA ALA A 56 4.19 -3.51 -2.60
C ALA A 56 3.06 -2.49 -2.76
N PHE A 57 2.22 -2.31 -1.73
CA PHE A 57 1.15 -1.31 -1.73
C PHE A 57 1.70 0.13 -1.86
N SER A 58 2.79 0.45 -1.16
CA SER A 58 3.47 1.75 -1.32
C SER A 58 3.92 1.99 -2.76
N TRP A 59 4.53 1.00 -3.39
CA TRP A 59 4.96 1.07 -4.79
C TRP A 59 3.78 1.22 -5.76
N MET A 60 2.65 0.56 -5.49
CA MET A 60 1.43 0.74 -6.30
C MET A 60 0.93 2.19 -6.27
N ILE A 61 1.08 2.89 -5.15
CA ILE A 61 0.74 4.33 -5.06
C ILE A 61 1.71 5.18 -5.89
N VAL A 62 3.02 4.87 -5.86
CA VAL A 62 4.02 5.55 -6.71
C VAL A 62 3.66 5.40 -8.18
N ILE A 63 3.36 4.18 -8.61
CA ILE A 63 2.98 3.86 -9.99
C ILE A 63 1.67 4.58 -10.38
N SER A 64 0.70 4.63 -9.47
CA SER A 64 -0.57 5.34 -9.67
C SER A 64 -0.36 6.85 -9.83
N ASN A 65 0.48 7.45 -8.98
CA ASN A 65 0.82 8.87 -9.04
C ASN A 65 1.59 9.23 -10.33
N ALA A 66 2.39 8.29 -10.86
CA ALA A 66 3.09 8.44 -12.12
C ALA A 66 2.18 8.20 -13.35
N ASN A 67 0.90 7.91 -13.15
CA ASN A 67 -0.07 7.64 -14.22
C ASN A 67 0.33 6.52 -15.20
N LEU A 68 1.23 5.60 -14.78
CA LEU A 68 1.79 4.59 -15.66
C LEU A 68 0.72 3.65 -16.25
N PHE A 69 -0.31 3.35 -15.46
CA PHE A 69 -1.43 2.52 -15.92
C PHE A 69 -2.65 3.33 -16.39
N THR A 70 -2.59 4.67 -16.34
CA THR A 70 -3.72 5.52 -16.72
C THR A 70 -4.17 5.31 -18.18
N PRO A 71 -3.27 5.18 -19.18
CA PRO A 71 -3.67 4.88 -20.56
C PRO A 71 -4.38 3.53 -20.69
N LEU A 72 -3.90 2.49 -19.99
CA LEU A 72 -4.50 1.16 -20.00
C LEU A 72 -5.89 1.17 -19.35
N ILE A 73 -6.02 1.81 -18.18
CA ILE A 73 -7.32 1.96 -17.48
C ILE A 73 -8.30 2.74 -18.35
N TYR A 74 -7.84 3.81 -19.00
CA TYR A 74 -8.66 4.61 -19.92
C TYR A 74 -9.11 3.76 -21.11
N GLY A 75 -8.21 3.01 -21.73
CA GLY A 75 -8.52 2.15 -22.89
C GLY A 75 -9.54 1.07 -22.57
N VAL A 76 -9.40 0.39 -21.42
CA VAL A 76 -10.39 -0.60 -20.96
C VAL A 76 -11.72 0.09 -20.71
N LYS A 77 -11.73 1.23 -19.99
CA LYS A 77 -12.96 1.97 -19.70
C LYS A 77 -13.63 2.45 -20.98
N SER A 78 -12.89 3.01 -21.93
CA SER A 78 -13.42 3.49 -23.20
C SER A 78 -14.00 2.34 -24.00
N PHE A 79 -13.31 1.19 -24.08
CA PHE A 79 -13.79 0.00 -24.77
C PHE A 79 -15.18 -0.44 -24.25
N PHE A 80 -15.33 -0.61 -22.94
CA PHE A 80 -16.62 -0.97 -22.34
C PHE A 80 -17.68 0.13 -22.49
N THR A 81 -17.30 1.40 -22.41
CA THR A 81 -18.24 2.52 -22.59
C THR A 81 -18.81 2.55 -24.01
N TYR A 82 -17.96 2.31 -25.02
CA TYR A 82 -18.36 2.17 -26.41
C TYR A 82 -19.25 0.94 -26.65
N LEU A 83 -18.97 -0.18 -25.97
CA LEU A 83 -19.78 -1.40 -26.07
C LEU A 83 -21.22 -1.19 -25.58
N ILE A 84 -21.43 -0.29 -24.62
CA ILE A 84 -22.76 0.10 -24.11
C ILE A 84 -23.34 1.28 -24.92
N GLY A 85 -22.73 1.64 -26.06
CA GLY A 85 -23.18 2.70 -26.95
C GLY A 85 -22.98 4.12 -26.43
N ARG A 86 -22.15 4.31 -25.39
CA ARG A 86 -21.84 5.63 -24.82
C ARG A 86 -20.47 6.11 -25.30
N LYS A 87 -20.27 7.43 -25.29
CA LYS A 87 -18.96 8.06 -25.53
C LYS A 87 -18.33 8.47 -24.20
N MET A 88 -17.00 8.42 -24.12
CA MET A 88 -16.26 8.97 -22.99
C MET A 88 -16.41 10.50 -22.94
N GLU A 89 -16.74 11.03 -21.76
CA GLU A 89 -16.92 12.47 -21.52
C GLU A 89 -15.61 13.26 -21.58
N LYS A 90 -14.48 12.61 -21.26
CA LYS A 90 -13.14 13.22 -21.24
C LYS A 90 -12.22 12.52 -22.21
N ASP A 91 -11.35 13.28 -22.87
CA ASP A 91 -10.25 12.70 -23.61
C ASP A 91 -9.18 12.10 -22.65
N LEU A 92 -8.19 11.38 -23.20
CA LEU A 92 -7.16 10.74 -22.37
C LEU A 92 -6.32 11.77 -21.58
N VAL A 93 -6.07 12.95 -22.15
CA VAL A 93 -5.24 14.00 -21.57
C VAL A 93 -5.98 14.64 -20.40
N GLU A 94 -7.24 15.04 -20.59
CA GLU A 94 -8.15 15.56 -19.59
C GLU A 94 -8.41 14.54 -18.49
N TYR A 95 -8.57 13.26 -18.85
CA TYR A 95 -8.74 12.19 -17.87
C TYR A 95 -7.51 12.09 -16.97
N THR A 96 -6.31 12.10 -17.56
CA THR A 96 -5.04 12.03 -16.83
C THR A 96 -4.83 13.27 -15.96
N ALA A 97 -5.06 14.47 -16.49
CA ALA A 97 -4.94 15.73 -15.78
C ALA A 97 -5.93 15.85 -14.60
N SER A 98 -7.11 15.22 -14.72
CA SER A 98 -8.12 15.23 -13.66
C SER A 98 -7.86 14.21 -12.54
N ARG A 99 -6.84 13.36 -12.64
CA ARG A 99 -6.53 12.38 -11.58
C ARG A 99 -5.90 13.06 -10.37
N LYS A 100 -6.45 12.73 -9.20
CA LYS A 100 -5.89 13.13 -7.92
C LYS A 100 -4.61 12.34 -7.66
N THR A 101 -3.55 13.02 -7.27
CA THR A 101 -2.33 12.41 -6.75
C THR A 101 -2.43 12.25 -5.25
N TYR A 102 -1.88 11.16 -4.74
CA TYR A 102 -1.78 10.91 -3.31
C TYR A 102 -0.56 11.63 -2.72
N GLY A 103 -0.71 12.16 -1.51
CA GLY A 103 0.38 12.80 -0.77
C GLY A 103 1.54 11.83 -0.47
N LYS A 104 2.73 12.38 -0.24
CA LYS A 104 3.95 11.58 0.01
C LYS A 104 3.82 10.69 1.25
N GLU A 105 3.01 11.10 2.22
CA GLU A 105 2.70 10.33 3.42
C GLU A 105 2.06 8.97 3.10
N PHE A 106 1.20 8.90 2.08
CA PHE A 106 0.56 7.65 1.66
C PHE A 106 1.55 6.67 1.01
N ILE A 107 2.71 7.15 0.58
CA ILE A 107 3.79 6.32 0.04
C ILE A 107 4.74 5.93 1.19
N LEU A 108 5.24 6.92 1.93
CA LEU A 108 6.30 6.71 2.92
C LEU A 108 5.85 5.92 4.14
N VAL A 109 4.61 6.14 4.62
CA VAL A 109 4.13 5.45 5.82
C VAL A 109 4.03 3.93 5.64
N PRO A 110 3.31 3.39 4.63
CA PRO A 110 3.25 1.94 4.45
C PRO A 110 4.61 1.35 4.08
N LEU A 111 5.49 2.11 3.41
CA LEU A 111 6.87 1.68 3.13
C LEU A 111 7.67 1.49 4.44
N ILE A 112 7.67 2.49 5.31
CA ILE A 112 8.41 2.45 6.59
C ILE A 112 7.84 1.35 7.48
N VAL A 113 6.51 1.29 7.64
CA VAL A 113 5.87 0.23 8.43
C VAL A 113 6.20 -1.14 7.85
N GLY A 114 6.10 -1.33 6.53
CA GLY A 114 6.44 -2.59 5.89
C GLY A 114 7.91 -3.02 6.09
N VAL A 115 8.84 -2.07 6.01
CA VAL A 115 10.27 -2.32 6.32
C VAL A 115 10.45 -2.72 7.78
N LEU A 116 9.73 -2.10 8.72
CA LEU A 116 9.78 -2.49 10.14
C LEU A 116 9.28 -3.93 10.35
N TYR A 117 8.21 -4.35 9.68
CA TYR A 117 7.75 -5.75 9.72
C TYR A 117 8.81 -6.73 9.24
N ILE A 118 9.44 -6.44 8.10
CA ILE A 118 10.53 -7.28 7.56
C ILE A 118 11.73 -7.27 8.52
N ALA A 119 12.12 -6.11 9.06
CA ALA A 119 13.22 -6.01 10.00
C ALA A 119 12.99 -6.86 11.25
N VAL A 120 11.77 -6.84 11.81
CA VAL A 120 11.39 -7.71 12.93
C VAL A 120 11.43 -9.19 12.53
N ALA A 121 10.91 -9.55 11.35
CA ALA A 121 10.96 -10.92 10.84
C ALA A 121 12.41 -11.44 10.72
N VAL A 122 13.30 -10.63 10.13
CA VAL A 122 14.72 -10.95 9.97
C VAL A 122 15.43 -11.04 11.32
N MET A 123 15.10 -10.17 12.27
CA MET A 123 15.65 -10.22 13.63
C MET A 123 15.27 -11.53 14.33
N ILE A 124 13.99 -11.92 14.29
CA ILE A 124 13.50 -13.17 14.88
C ILE A 124 14.19 -14.37 14.20
N TRP A 125 14.27 -14.36 12.86
CA TRP A 125 14.92 -15.42 12.11
C TRP A 125 16.40 -15.60 12.49
N THR A 126 17.13 -14.49 12.61
CA THR A 126 18.57 -14.52 12.95
C THR A 126 18.81 -15.09 14.35
N ILE A 127 17.97 -14.72 15.32
CA ILE A 127 18.03 -15.26 16.69
C ILE A 127 17.69 -16.76 16.70
N TYR A 128 16.71 -17.18 15.91
CA TYR A 128 16.31 -18.59 15.82
C TYR A 128 17.36 -19.47 15.14
N SER A 129 18.11 -18.93 14.18
CA SER A 129 19.14 -19.67 13.43
C SER A 129 20.51 -19.70 14.10
N SER A 130 20.71 -18.97 15.21
CA SER A 130 21.96 -18.92 15.98
C SER A 130 21.97 -19.98 17.07
#